data_AF-A0A518GZF4-F1
#
_entry.id   AF-A0A518GZF4-F1
#
_cell.length_a   1.000
_cell.length_b   1.000
_cell.length_c   1.000
_cell.angle_alpha   90.00
_cell.angle_beta   90.00
_cell.angle_gamma   90.00
#
_symmetry.space_group_name_H-M   'P 1'
#
loop_
_entity.id
_entity.type
_entity.pdbx_description
1 polymer ?
#
loop_
_entity_poly.entity_id
_entity_poly.type
_entity_poly.pdbx_seq_one_letter_code
_entity_poly.pdbx_strand_id
1 'polypeptide(L)'
;MTSATYPWVDVLGRKHECGPSLSPYVAVGITVGGRSETLHMPDHFEDGGSALEVRAVIGDGSLIVVIATHPGNEEVPEPSTILMVARRSDDAPFVVHVWHELYPRALDHFGLADESPADQLPGRSRTS
;
A
#
# COMPACT_ATOMS: atom_id res chain seq x y z
N MET A 1 10.52 11.85 -9.90
CA MET A 1 9.49 11.74 -10.95
C MET A 1 8.16 11.93 -10.27
N THR A 2 7.31 12.83 -10.76
CA THR A 2 5.97 13.08 -10.23
C THR A 2 4.97 12.08 -10.81
N SER A 3 4.09 11.50 -9.99
CA SER A 3 3.02 10.62 -10.46
C SER A 3 1.84 11.45 -10.91
N ALA A 4 1.67 11.65 -12.23
CA ALA A 4 0.55 12.43 -12.77
C ALA A 4 -0.82 11.84 -12.41
N THR A 5 -0.89 10.52 -12.25
CA THR A 5 -2.10 9.78 -11.84
C THR A 5 -2.36 9.85 -10.33
N TYR A 6 -1.30 9.90 -9.52
CA TYR A 6 -1.39 9.92 -8.06
C TYR A 6 -0.63 11.12 -7.48
N PRO A 7 -1.11 12.36 -7.69
CA PRO A 7 -0.39 13.58 -7.30
C PRO A 7 -0.18 13.68 -5.79
N TRP A 8 -1.00 12.98 -4.99
CA TRP A 8 -0.89 12.91 -3.55
C TRP A 8 0.34 12.10 -3.08
N VAL A 9 0.83 11.15 -3.87
CA VAL A 9 2.03 10.35 -3.53
C VAL A 9 3.26 11.25 -3.44
N ASP A 10 3.38 12.22 -4.36
CA ASP A 10 4.46 13.21 -4.34
C ASP A 10 4.38 14.14 -3.13
N VAL A 11 3.18 14.32 -2.55
CA VAL A 11 2.97 15.08 -1.32
C VAL A 11 3.30 14.23 -0.08
N LEU A 12 2.92 12.95 -0.07
CA LEU A 12 3.26 12.02 1.01
C LEU A 12 4.77 11.85 1.15
N GLY A 13 5.50 11.72 0.04
CA GLY A 13 6.97 11.68 0.08
C GLY A 13 7.63 12.97 0.59
N ARG A 14 6.90 14.09 0.64
CA ARG A 14 7.37 15.39 1.16
C ARG A 14 6.90 15.70 2.58
N LYS A 15 5.81 15.07 3.05
CA LYS A 15 5.40 15.14 4.44
C LYS A 15 6.28 14.17 5.23
N HIS A 16 7.25 14.73 5.94
CA HIS A 16 8.06 13.97 6.89
C HIS A 16 7.17 13.13 7.82
N GLU A 17 7.38 11.82 7.72
CA GLU A 17 7.67 10.92 8.83
C GLU A 17 6.57 10.74 9.88
N CYS A 18 5.75 9.69 9.68
CA CYS A 18 5.93 8.60 10.63
C CYS A 18 7.20 7.90 10.14
N GLY A 19 8.35 8.17 10.79
CA GLY A 19 9.67 7.67 10.36
C GLY A 19 9.69 6.13 10.27
N PRO A 20 10.84 5.51 9.94
CA PRO A 20 10.98 4.07 10.15
C PRO A 20 10.47 3.79 11.55
N SER A 21 9.49 2.90 11.66
CA SER A 21 8.97 2.53 12.97
C SER A 21 10.17 2.28 13.88
N LEU A 22 10.13 2.72 15.14
CA LEU A 22 11.12 2.26 16.12
C LEU A 22 11.09 0.72 16.26
N SER A 23 10.06 0.09 15.70
CA SER A 23 9.96 -1.34 15.57
C SER A 23 10.81 -1.94 14.45
N PRO A 24 11.28 -3.18 14.63
CA PRO A 24 11.84 -4.00 13.56
C PRO A 24 10.95 -4.03 12.32
N TYR A 25 11.60 -4.14 11.16
CA TYR A 25 10.91 -4.46 9.91
C TYR A 25 10.77 -5.97 9.80
N VAL A 26 9.60 -6.41 9.35
CA VAL A 26 9.29 -7.79 8.97
C VAL A 26 9.24 -7.89 7.45
N ALA A 27 9.59 -9.07 6.94
CA ALA A 27 9.56 -9.37 5.51
C ALA A 27 8.31 -10.20 5.19
N VAL A 28 7.41 -9.64 4.40
CA VAL A 28 6.15 -10.27 4.00
C VAL A 28 6.09 -10.45 2.49
N GLY A 29 5.57 -11.60 2.05
CA GLY A 29 5.35 -11.85 0.62
C GLY A 29 4.16 -11.04 0.10
N ILE A 30 4.35 -10.34 -1.01
CA ILE A 30 3.29 -9.62 -1.73
C ILE A 30 3.26 -10.04 -3.20
N THR A 31 2.13 -9.81 -3.87
CA THR A 31 2.02 -10.01 -5.32
C THR A 31 1.99 -8.65 -6.02
N VAL A 32 2.99 -8.38 -6.87
CA VAL A 32 3.06 -7.15 -7.68
C VAL A 32 3.03 -7.54 -9.15
N GLY A 33 1.98 -7.15 -9.87
CA GLY A 33 1.84 -7.47 -11.29
C GLY A 33 1.93 -8.98 -11.60
N GLY A 34 1.40 -9.82 -10.70
CA GLY A 34 1.42 -11.29 -10.82
C GLY A 34 2.76 -11.95 -10.45
N ARG A 35 3.74 -11.19 -9.96
CA ARG A 35 5.02 -11.72 -9.47
C ARG A 35 5.04 -11.70 -7.94
N SER A 36 5.60 -12.76 -7.37
CA SER A 36 5.89 -12.81 -5.93
C SER A 36 7.09 -11.92 -5.65
N GLU A 37 6.92 -10.95 -4.76
CA GLU A 37 7.93 -9.98 -4.34
C GLU A 37 7.93 -9.89 -2.80
N THR A 38 8.98 -9.32 -2.21
CA THR A 38 9.08 -9.14 -0.77
C THR A 38 8.84 -7.68 -0.40
N LEU A 39 7.96 -7.46 0.58
CA LEU A 39 7.73 -6.18 1.23
C LEU A 39 8.35 -6.19 2.63
N HIS A 40 9.21 -5.22 2.90
CA HIS A 40 9.70 -4.92 4.23
C HIS A 40 8.82 -3.81 4.82
N MET A 41 8.08 -4.13 5.87
CA MET A 41 7.19 -3.20 6.58
C MET A 41 7.38 -3.30 8.09
N PRO A 42 6.96 -2.31 8.89
CA PRO A 42 6.94 -2.42 10.34
C PRO A 42 6.16 -3.64 10.86
N ASP A 43 6.70 -4.32 11.88
CA ASP A 43 6.14 -5.54 12.50
C ASP A 43 4.69 -5.44 13.01
N HIS A 44 4.30 -4.31 13.59
CA HIS A 44 2.96 -4.10 14.15
C HIS A 44 1.84 -4.16 13.10
N PHE A 45 2.18 -4.12 11.80
CA PHE A 45 1.23 -4.38 10.73
C PHE A 45 0.99 -5.86 10.45
N GLU A 46 1.89 -6.74 10.87
CA GLU A 46 1.75 -8.21 10.75
C GLU A 46 0.89 -8.79 11.88
N ASP A 47 1.05 -8.28 13.10
CA ASP A 47 0.40 -8.80 14.31
C ASP A 47 -1.14 -8.75 14.29
N GLY A 48 -1.73 -7.92 13.40
CA GLY A 48 -3.18 -7.72 13.31
C GLY A 48 -3.94 -8.71 12.43
N GLY A 49 -3.27 -9.64 11.74
CA GLY A 49 -3.92 -10.45 10.70
C GLY A 49 -4.36 -9.61 9.49
N SER A 50 -3.61 -8.54 9.22
CA SER A 50 -3.96 -7.55 8.21
C SER A 50 -3.90 -8.15 6.81
N ALA A 51 -4.98 -7.98 6.05
CA ALA A 51 -4.97 -8.28 4.63
C ALA A 51 -4.18 -7.18 3.90
N LEU A 52 -3.08 -7.57 3.24
CA LEU A 52 -2.27 -6.68 2.42
C LEU A 52 -2.71 -6.74 0.96
N GLU A 53 -2.91 -5.57 0.35
CA GLU A 53 -3.29 -5.44 -1.05
C GLU A 53 -2.45 -4.37 -1.75
N VAL A 54 -1.81 -4.75 -2.86
CA VAL A 54 -1.10 -3.80 -3.74
C VAL A 54 -2.13 -3.14 -4.65
N ARG A 55 -2.39 -1.85 -4.44
CA ARG A 55 -3.38 -1.08 -5.21
C ARG A 55 -2.82 -0.44 -6.46
N ALA A 56 -1.57 0.02 -6.41
CA ALA A 56 -0.96 0.68 -7.55
C ALA A 56 0.54 0.39 -7.65
N VAL A 57 1.02 0.35 -8.88
CA VAL A 57 2.44 0.36 -9.23
C VAL A 57 2.72 1.67 -9.95
N ILE A 58 3.68 2.43 -9.46
CA ILE A 58 3.92 3.81 -9.88
C ILE A 58 5.35 3.97 -10.41
N GLY A 59 5.49 4.81 -11.44
CA GLY A 59 6.72 4.93 -12.21
C GLY A 59 7.01 3.65 -12.97
N ASP A 60 8.28 3.38 -13.26
CA ASP A 60 8.73 2.15 -13.92
C ASP A 60 8.74 0.93 -12.95
N GLY A 61 7.81 0.90 -11.99
CA GLY A 61 7.76 -0.12 -10.93
C GLY A 61 8.68 0.14 -9.74
N SER A 62 9.18 1.37 -9.59
CA SER A 62 10.04 1.76 -8.47
C SER A 62 9.27 2.06 -7.19
N LEU A 63 7.96 2.31 -7.28
CA LEU A 63 7.08 2.58 -6.15
C LEU A 63 5.84 1.71 -6.23
N ILE A 64 5.34 1.28 -5.07
CA ILE A 64 4.04 0.62 -4.95
C ILE A 64 3.23 1.28 -3.83
N VAL A 65 1.92 1.29 -4.03
CA VAL A 65 0.93 1.67 -3.02
C VAL A 65 0.31 0.39 -2.48
N VAL A 66 0.43 0.20 -1.17
CA VAL A 66 -0.09 -0.98 -0.47
C VAL A 66 -1.13 -0.52 0.55
N ILE A 67 -2.24 -1.24 0.62
CA ILE A 67 -3.26 -1.07 1.64
C ILE A 67 -3.16 -2.24 2.60
N ALA A 68 -3.06 -1.96 3.90
CA ALA A 68 -3.33 -2.95 4.94
C ALA A 68 -4.70 -2.67 5.55
N THR A 69 -5.51 -3.72 5.73
CA THR A 69 -6.77 -3.61 6.49
C THR A 69 -6.61 -4.35 7.80
N HIS A 70 -6.64 -3.61 8.91
CA HIS A 70 -6.63 -4.20 10.24
C HIS A 70 -8.07 -4.55 10.64
N PRO A 71 -8.37 -5.80 11.01
CA PRO A 71 -9.63 -6.10 11.66
C PRO A 71 -9.67 -5.33 12.99
N GLY A 72 -10.79 -4.66 13.27
CA GLY A 72 -10.99 -4.02 14.56
C GLY A 72 -10.84 -5.00 15.73
N ASN A 73 -10.52 -4.50 16.90
CA ASN A 73 -10.35 -5.28 18.13
C ASN A 73 -11.35 -4.83 19.22
N GLU A 74 -11.26 -5.39 20.43
CA GLU A 74 -12.19 -5.07 21.52
C GLU A 74 -12.12 -3.60 21.97
N GLU A 75 -10.98 -2.93 21.78
CA GLU A 75 -10.78 -1.52 22.14
C GLU A 75 -11.19 -0.57 21.01
N VAL A 76 -10.96 -0.98 19.75
CA VAL A 76 -11.31 -0.26 18.52
C VAL A 76 -12.06 -1.21 17.60
N PRO A 77 -13.40 -1.33 17.73
CA PRO A 77 -14.19 -2.35 17.02
C PRO A 77 -14.25 -2.16 15.51
N GLU A 78 -13.96 -0.95 15.04
CA GLU A 78 -14.05 -0.57 13.65
C GLU A 78 -12.75 -0.92 12.92
N PRO A 79 -12.82 -1.50 11.70
CA PRO A 79 -11.64 -1.77 10.93
C PRO A 79 -10.95 -0.47 10.51
N SER A 80 -9.62 -0.45 10.64
CA SER A 80 -8.80 0.66 10.15
C SER A 80 -8.11 0.27 8.85
N THR A 81 -7.86 1.27 8.01
CA THR A 81 -7.12 1.07 6.77
C THR A 81 -5.82 1.83 6.84
N ILE A 82 -4.73 1.19 6.48
CA ILE A 82 -3.40 1.80 6.48
C ILE A 82 -2.94 1.90 5.03
N LEU A 83 -2.72 3.14 4.59
CA LEU A 83 -2.12 3.43 3.31
C LEU A 83 -0.61 3.44 3.48
N MET A 84 0.08 2.57 2.76
CA MET A 84 1.54 2.47 2.74
C MET A 84 2.06 2.80 1.33
N VAL A 85 3.18 3.50 1.28
CA VAL A 85 3.97 3.70 0.07
C VAL A 85 5.32 3.04 0.29
N ALA A 86 5.62 2.06 -0.56
CA ALA A 86 6.89 1.35 -0.54
C ALA A 86 7.68 1.62 -1.80
N ARG A 87 9.01 1.70 -1.66
CA ARG A 87 9.94 1.89 -2.77
C ARG A 87 10.78 0.65 -2.95
N ARG A 88 11.06 0.31 -4.20
CA ARG A 88 12.00 -0.75 -4.52
C ARG A 88 13.41 -0.32 -4.10
N SER A 89 14.08 -1.13 -3.30
CA SER A 89 15.50 -0.97 -3.02
C SER A 89 16.34 -1.58 -4.14
N ASP A 90 17.63 -1.23 -4.16
CA ASP A 90 18.56 -1.69 -5.20
C ASP A 90 18.74 -3.23 -5.18
N ASP A 91 18.57 -3.85 -4.02
CA ASP A 91 18.71 -5.30 -3.81
C ASP A 91 17.42 -6.10 -4.01
N ALA A 92 16.41 -5.48 -4.66
CA ALA A 92 15.12 -6.03 -5.08
C ALA A 92 13.91 -6.04 -4.12
N PRO A 93 13.98 -5.96 -2.77
CA PRO A 93 12.76 -5.86 -1.97
C PRO A 93 12.12 -4.47 -2.08
N PHE A 94 10.81 -4.41 -1.83
CA PHE A 94 10.12 -3.16 -1.54
C PHE A 94 10.26 -2.82 -0.05
N VAL A 95 10.53 -1.56 0.28
CA VAL A 95 10.65 -1.08 1.65
C VAL A 95 9.61 0.02 1.87
N VAL A 96 8.78 -0.12 2.89
CA VAL A 96 7.81 0.92 3.28
C VAL A 96 8.57 2.13 3.82
N HIS A 97 8.33 3.29 3.18
CA HIS A 97 8.93 4.58 3.57
C HIS A 97 7.94 5.50 4.25
N VAL A 98 6.66 5.43 3.86
CA VAL A 98 5.60 6.27 4.40
C VAL A 98 4.37 5.41 4.62
N TRP A 99 3.69 5.64 5.73
CA TRP A 99 2.39 5.05 5.99
C TRP A 99 1.50 6.03 6.73
N HIS A 100 0.19 5.88 6.54
CA HIS A 100 -0.83 6.64 7.25
C HIS A 100 -2.04 5.75 7.54
N GLU A 101 -2.47 5.74 8.79
CA GLU A 101 -3.80 5.29 9.14
C GLU A 101 -4.84 6.24 8.55
N LEU A 102 -5.83 5.66 7.90
CA LEU A 102 -6.92 6.32 7.23
C LEU A 102 -8.23 5.67 7.65
N TYR A 103 -9.27 6.50 7.75
CA TYR A 103 -10.63 5.98 7.72
C TYR A 103 -10.88 5.29 6.36
N PRO A 104 -11.59 4.15 6.31
CA PRO A 104 -11.80 3.41 5.07
C PRO A 104 -12.34 4.25 3.91
N ARG A 105 -13.26 5.18 4.18
CA ARG A 105 -13.83 6.09 3.17
C ARG A 105 -12.84 7.11 2.60
N ALA A 106 -11.70 7.33 3.25
CA ALA A 106 -10.67 8.23 2.74
C ALA A 106 -10.03 7.68 1.45
N LEU A 107 -10.04 6.35 1.23
CA LEU A 107 -9.50 5.72 0.04
C LEU A 107 -10.20 6.18 -1.25
N ASP A 108 -11.51 6.42 -1.18
CA ASP A 108 -12.32 6.93 -2.29
C ASP A 108 -11.75 8.25 -2.83
N HIS A 109 -11.32 9.14 -1.92
CA HIS A 109 -10.76 10.44 -2.27
C HIS A 109 -9.37 10.35 -2.93
N PHE A 110 -8.69 9.22 -2.77
CA PHE A 110 -7.38 8.96 -3.40
C PHE A 110 -7.50 8.21 -4.73
N GLY A 111 -8.71 7.84 -5.16
CA GLY A 111 -8.94 6.99 -6.33
C GLY A 111 -8.45 5.56 -6.10
N LEU A 112 -8.38 5.10 -4.85
CA LEU A 112 -7.94 3.76 -4.47
C LEU A 112 -9.11 2.83 -4.12
N ALA A 113 -10.33 3.35 -4.18
CA ALA A 113 -11.55 2.59 -4.07
C ALA A 113 -11.83 1.90 -5.41
N ASP A 114 -11.66 0.59 -5.44
CA ASP A 114 -12.00 -0.28 -6.57
C ASP A 114 -11.17 -0.16 -7.85
N GLU A 115 -9.84 -0.25 -7.73
CA GLU A 115 -9.02 -0.83 -8.79
C GLU A 115 -8.19 -1.98 -8.23
N SER A 116 -8.59 -3.21 -8.57
CA SER A 116 -7.70 -4.36 -8.49
C SER A 116 -6.80 -4.34 -9.72
N PRO A 117 -5.49 -4.66 -9.62
CA PRO A 117 -4.61 -4.78 -10.78
C PRO A 117 -5.09 -5.78 -11.85
N ALA A 118 -6.08 -6.64 -11.51
CA ALA A 118 -6.71 -7.57 -12.43
C ALA A 118 -7.56 -6.91 -13.53
N ASP A 119 -8.02 -5.66 -13.34
CA ASP A 119 -8.92 -4.97 -14.27
C ASP A 119 -8.19 -4.10 -15.31
N GLN A 120 -6.85 -4.02 -15.25
CA GLN A 120 -6.03 -3.31 -16.24
C GLN A 120 -5.44 -4.25 -17.31
N LEU A 121 -5.91 -5.50 -17.41
CA LEU A 121 -5.60 -6.35 -18.56
C LEU A 121 -6.45 -5.91 -19.77
N PRO A 122 -5.85 -5.64 -20.95
CA PRO A 122 -6.62 -5.31 -22.14
C PRO A 122 -7.48 -6.52 -22.53
N GLY A 123 -8.80 -6.42 -22.32
CA GLY A 123 -9.74 -7.40 -22.89
C GLY A 123 -10.95 -7.81 -22.06
N ARG A 124 -11.25 -7.24 -20.89
CA ARG A 124 -12.50 -7.54 -20.19
C ARG A 124 -13.42 -6.33 -20.10
N SER A 125 -14.25 -6.17 -21.13
CA SER A 125 -15.44 -5.33 -21.06
C SER A 125 -16.37 -5.88 -19.97
N ARG A 126 -16.64 -5.06 -18.94
CA ARG A 126 -17.77 -5.29 -18.02
C ARG A 126 -19.05 -5.26 -18.84
N THR A 127 -19.66 -6.42 -19.10
CA THR A 127 -21.07 -6.48 -19.47
C THR A 127 -21.88 -6.10 -18.24
N SER A 128 -22.65 -5.02 -18.38
CA SER A 128 -23.63 -4.51 -17.42
C SER A 128 -24.72 -5.53 -17.09
#